data_AF-A0A507BW61-F1
#
_entry.id   AF-A0A507BW61-F1
#
_cell.length_a   1.000
_cell.length_b   1.000
_cell.length_c   1.000
_cell.angle_alpha   90.00
_cell.angle_beta   90.00
_cell.angle_gamma   90.00
#
_symmetry.space_group_name_H-M   'P 1'
#
loop_
_entity.id
_entity.type
_entity.pdbx_description
1 polymer ?
#
loop_
_entity_poly.entity_id
_entity_poly.type
_entity_poly.pdbx_seq_one_letter_code
_entity_poly.pdbx_strand_id
1 'polypeptide(L)'
;MDRAIQMTILHAAARGILHQFLGLIESLPSDATFTRESKVVPGSTIGKHVRHALDHIRILFEGLALIHRDTDSDDTDARVVNYDIRERNVPIESDRAVACIAITNLLRIIDVASRSITNPDKPVSLMCTVDPSRDDVPMTSTYARELWFVQHHAIHHAALIRAICVEYGCDVPEDFGVAPSTLKASDSPVEDDDATIEQRQSATQESTSQESHGQSQQASNKSSDNEQVNMMSGSSEINSSDGEDVKAKL
;
A
#
# COMPACT_ATOMS: atom_id res chain seq x y z
N MET A 1 -13.84 -15.35 18.11
CA MET A 1 -13.37 -14.13 18.81
C MET A 1 -14.61 -13.31 19.15
N ASP A 2 -14.69 -12.78 20.36
CA ASP A 2 -15.81 -11.91 20.77
C ASP A 2 -15.81 -10.61 19.92
N ARG A 3 -17.00 -10.11 19.56
CA ARG A 3 -17.14 -8.93 18.70
C ARG A 3 -16.60 -7.66 19.36
N ALA A 4 -16.78 -7.49 20.67
CA ALA A 4 -16.24 -6.32 21.36
C ALA A 4 -14.70 -6.39 21.43
N ILE A 5 -14.13 -7.58 21.62
CA ILE A 5 -12.68 -7.81 21.53
C ILE A 5 -12.17 -7.48 20.12
N GLN A 6 -12.84 -7.96 19.08
CA GLN A 6 -12.48 -7.67 17.68
C GLN A 6 -12.43 -6.16 17.42
N MET A 7 -13.49 -5.43 17.82
CA MET A 7 -13.58 -3.99 17.63
C MET A 7 -12.48 -3.26 18.41
N THR A 8 -12.24 -3.65 19.66
CA THR A 8 -11.17 -3.09 20.49
C THR A 8 -9.81 -3.22 19.80
N ILE A 9 -9.51 -4.39 19.22
CA ILE A 9 -8.25 -4.62 18.48
C ILE A 9 -8.16 -3.71 17.25
N LEU A 10 -9.23 -3.62 16.45
CA LEU A 10 -9.25 -2.79 15.25
C LEU A 10 -9.04 -1.30 15.56
N HIS A 11 -9.78 -0.75 16.54
CA HIS A 11 -9.62 0.64 16.97
C HIS A 11 -8.26 0.92 17.60
N ALA A 12 -7.73 -0.02 18.40
CA ALA A 12 -6.39 0.12 18.96
C ALA A 12 -5.31 0.16 17.86
N ALA A 13 -5.39 -0.73 16.87
CA ALA A 13 -4.47 -0.72 15.74
C ALA A 13 -4.62 0.55 14.88
N ALA A 14 -5.82 1.12 14.76
CA ALA A 14 -6.05 2.36 14.00
C ALA A 14 -5.42 3.57 14.70
N ARG A 15 -5.49 3.62 16.04
CA ARG A 15 -4.75 4.62 16.83
C ARG A 15 -3.24 4.40 16.72
N GLY A 16 -2.79 3.14 16.75
CA GLY A 16 -1.37 2.78 16.66
C GLY A 16 -0.70 3.36 15.41
N ILE A 17 -1.30 3.17 14.23
CA ILE A 17 -0.74 3.71 12.98
C ILE A 17 -0.71 5.25 12.98
N LEU A 18 -1.73 5.92 13.51
CA LEU A 18 -1.74 7.38 13.64
C LEU A 18 -0.66 7.90 14.60
N HIS A 19 -0.41 7.21 15.71
CA HIS A 19 0.68 7.54 16.62
C HIS A 19 2.06 7.34 15.96
N GLN A 20 2.23 6.29 15.14
CA GLN A 20 3.44 6.10 14.36
C GLN A 20 3.68 7.28 13.39
N PHE A 21 2.65 7.73 12.67
CA PHE A 21 2.75 8.92 11.82
C PHE A 21 3.11 10.17 12.62
N LEU A 22 2.44 10.40 13.75
CA LEU A 22 2.71 11.56 14.61
C LEU A 22 4.16 11.57 15.09
N GLY A 23 4.63 10.45 15.64
CA GLY A 23 6.01 10.31 16.15
C GLY A 23 7.06 10.53 15.06
N LEU A 24 6.84 10.00 13.85
CA LEU A 24 7.74 10.28 12.73
C LEU A 24 7.74 11.76 12.36
N ILE A 25 6.56 12.37 12.19
CA ILE A 25 6.47 13.77 11.77
C ILE A 25 7.15 14.68 12.78
N GLU A 26 7.00 14.41 14.08
CA GLU A 26 7.66 15.14 15.16
C GLU A 26 9.17 14.94 15.16
N SER A 27 9.67 13.75 14.79
CA SER A 27 11.10 13.45 14.75
C SER A 27 11.84 13.99 13.51
N LEU A 28 11.12 14.47 12.49
CA LEU A 28 11.77 15.03 11.30
C LEU A 28 12.63 16.25 11.64
N PRO A 29 13.83 16.38 11.02
CA PRO A 29 14.78 17.42 11.38
C PRO A 29 14.35 18.83 10.94
N SER A 30 13.46 18.95 9.94
CA SER A 30 12.96 20.23 9.44
C SER A 30 11.71 20.08 8.59
N ASP A 31 10.99 21.18 8.42
CA ASP A 31 9.82 21.26 7.51
C ASP A 31 10.23 21.07 6.05
N ALA A 32 11.44 21.48 5.69
CA ALA A 32 12.01 21.21 4.37
C ALA A 32 12.15 19.70 4.09
N THR A 33 12.38 18.88 5.11
CA THR A 33 12.46 17.41 4.94
C THR A 33 11.08 16.82 4.62
N PHE A 34 10.02 17.37 5.22
CA PHE A 34 8.65 16.92 5.01
C PHE A 34 8.16 17.19 3.57
N THR A 35 8.59 18.30 2.98
CA THR A 35 8.16 18.77 1.66
C THR A 35 9.16 18.48 0.54
N ARG A 36 10.37 18.00 0.85
CA ARG A 36 11.37 17.62 -0.15
C ARG A 36 10.85 16.47 -1.01
N GLU A 37 11.05 16.60 -2.32
CA GLU A 37 10.73 15.54 -3.29
C GLU A 37 11.76 14.41 -3.25
N SER A 38 11.24 13.18 -3.29
CA SER A 38 12.04 11.98 -3.28
C SER A 38 12.54 11.63 -4.67
N LYS A 39 13.77 11.12 -4.74
CA LYS A 39 14.34 10.52 -5.96
C LYS A 39 13.98 9.04 -6.08
N VAL A 40 13.79 8.33 -4.95
CA VAL A 40 13.42 6.91 -4.97
C VAL A 40 11.93 6.67 -5.17
N VAL A 41 11.08 7.65 -4.82
CA VAL A 41 9.64 7.69 -5.14
C VAL A 41 9.33 8.99 -5.89
N PRO A 42 9.52 9.04 -7.22
CA PRO A 42 9.38 10.26 -8.01
C PRO A 42 8.01 10.93 -7.89
N GLY A 43 8.00 12.26 -7.78
CA GLY A 43 6.79 13.08 -7.68
C GLY A 43 6.13 13.10 -6.29
N SER A 44 6.72 12.41 -5.31
CA SER A 44 6.20 12.29 -3.95
C SER A 44 7.09 12.95 -2.90
N THR A 45 6.48 13.30 -1.78
CA THR A 45 7.12 13.84 -0.57
C THR A 45 6.60 13.06 0.63
N ILE A 46 7.24 13.21 1.80
CA ILE A 46 6.70 12.65 3.05
C ILE A 46 5.29 13.22 3.29
N GLY A 47 5.12 14.54 3.17
CA GLY A 47 3.84 15.20 3.38
C GLY A 47 2.72 14.73 2.44
N LYS A 48 3.02 14.49 1.16
CA LYS A 48 2.01 13.96 0.19
C LYS A 48 1.51 12.57 0.61
N HIS A 49 2.40 11.71 1.09
CA HIS A 49 2.01 10.38 1.58
C HIS A 49 1.28 10.42 2.91
N VAL A 50 1.69 11.30 3.83
CA VAL A 50 0.96 11.55 5.08
C VAL A 50 -0.46 12.01 4.76
N ARG A 51 -0.62 13.08 3.97
CA ARG A 51 -1.94 13.58 3.55
C ARG A 51 -2.79 12.46 2.95
N HIS A 52 -2.23 11.69 2.02
CA HIS A 52 -2.98 10.63 1.37
C HIS A 52 -3.47 9.54 2.34
N ALA A 53 -2.63 9.10 3.28
CA ALA A 53 -3.03 8.14 4.30
C ALA A 53 -4.13 8.70 5.22
N LEU A 54 -4.00 9.95 5.65
CA LEU A 54 -4.97 10.60 6.53
C LEU A 54 -6.31 10.85 5.82
N ASP A 55 -6.31 11.21 4.53
CA ASP A 55 -7.52 11.41 3.74
C ASP A 55 -8.37 10.15 3.68
N HIS A 56 -7.77 8.97 3.49
CA HIS A 56 -8.53 7.71 3.51
C HIS A 56 -9.21 7.47 4.86
N ILE A 57 -8.52 7.72 5.97
CA ILE A 57 -9.09 7.58 7.31
C ILE A 57 -10.21 8.61 7.53
N ARG A 58 -10.00 9.86 7.11
CA ARG A 58 -10.97 10.95 7.20
C ARG A 58 -12.25 10.63 6.40
N ILE A 59 -12.09 10.25 5.13
CA ILE A 59 -13.20 9.93 4.21
C ILE A 59 -14.07 8.79 4.77
N LEU A 60 -13.46 7.77 5.36
CA LEU A 60 -14.22 6.71 6.04
C LEU A 60 -15.13 7.28 7.14
N PHE A 61 -14.58 8.14 8.01
CA PHE A 61 -15.34 8.69 9.13
C PHE A 61 -16.35 9.77 8.74
N GLU A 62 -16.10 10.52 7.66
CA GLU A 62 -17.09 11.40 7.04
C GLU A 62 -18.28 10.60 6.49
N GLY A 63 -18.00 9.50 5.78
CA GLY A 63 -19.02 8.59 5.23
C GLY A 63 -19.81 7.85 6.33
N LEU A 64 -19.28 7.80 7.55
CA LEU A 64 -19.98 7.29 8.72
C LEU A 64 -20.70 8.37 9.55
N ALA A 65 -20.72 9.61 9.05
CA ALA A 65 -21.29 10.78 9.73
C ALA A 65 -20.68 11.08 11.11
N LEU A 66 -19.42 10.69 11.33
CA LEU A 66 -18.66 11.03 12.53
C LEU A 66 -17.87 12.33 12.35
N ILE A 67 -17.67 12.78 11.11
CA ILE A 67 -17.09 14.06 10.74
C ILE A 67 -18.11 14.80 9.87
N HIS A 68 -18.40 16.06 10.20
CA HIS A 68 -19.26 16.92 9.38
C HIS A 68 -18.46 17.40 8.17
N ARG A 69 -19.06 17.39 6.99
CA ARG A 69 -18.49 18.03 5.80
C ARG A 69 -19.01 19.47 5.75
N ASP A 70 -18.16 20.41 5.34
CA ASP A 70 -18.56 21.82 5.20
C ASP A 70 -19.70 22.03 4.18
N THR A 71 -19.96 21.03 3.33
CA THR A 71 -21.01 21.01 2.29
C THR A 71 -22.30 20.31 2.72
N ASP A 72 -22.45 19.92 3.98
CA ASP A 72 -23.65 19.21 4.43
C ASP A 72 -24.86 20.16 4.44
N SER A 73 -25.65 20.14 3.36
CA SER A 73 -27.10 20.34 3.49
C SER A 73 -27.67 19.19 4.31
N ASP A 74 -28.73 19.46 5.09
CA ASP A 74 -29.42 18.58 6.05
C ASP A 74 -30.04 17.29 5.46
N ASP A 75 -29.51 16.80 4.34
CA ASP A 75 -29.96 15.60 3.68
C ASP A 75 -29.30 14.37 4.33
N THR A 76 -30.11 13.69 5.14
CA THR A 76 -29.82 12.47 5.87
C THR A 76 -29.63 11.24 5.00
N ASP A 77 -29.58 11.39 3.67
CA ASP A 77 -29.40 10.26 2.77
C ASP A 77 -28.01 9.62 2.97
N ALA A 78 -27.96 8.29 2.84
CA ALA A 78 -26.84 7.47 3.28
C ALA A 78 -25.50 7.99 2.73
N ARG A 79 -24.66 8.56 3.60
CA ARG A 79 -23.34 9.06 3.20
C ARG A 79 -22.51 7.93 2.60
N VAL A 80 -22.07 8.12 1.37
CA VAL A 80 -21.28 7.15 0.61
C VAL A 80 -19.80 7.45 0.80
N VAL A 81 -19.02 6.41 1.10
CA VAL A 81 -17.56 6.48 1.18
C VAL A 81 -17.00 6.43 -0.23
N ASN A 82 -16.23 7.45 -0.63
CA ASN A 82 -15.52 7.48 -1.91
C ASN A 82 -14.08 7.93 -1.67
N TYR A 83 -13.15 6.98 -1.71
CA TYR A 83 -11.72 7.20 -1.47
C TYR A 83 -11.01 7.91 -2.63
N ASP A 84 -11.64 7.99 -3.80
CA ASP A 84 -11.07 8.60 -5.01
C ASP A 84 -11.25 10.13 -5.03
N ILE A 85 -12.10 10.67 -4.15
CA ILE A 85 -12.28 12.11 -3.99
C ILE A 85 -10.99 12.74 -3.44
N ARG A 86 -10.44 13.68 -4.21
CA ARG A 86 -9.26 14.46 -3.83
C ARG A 86 -9.61 15.91 -3.56
N GLU A 87 -9.30 16.35 -2.36
CA GLU A 87 -9.31 17.76 -2.02
C GLU A 87 -8.03 18.42 -2.57
N ARG A 88 -8.18 19.45 -3.41
CA ARG A 88 -7.05 19.97 -4.22
C ARG A 88 -6.21 21.06 -3.55
N ASN A 89 -6.47 21.43 -2.30
CA ASN A 89 -5.71 22.44 -1.55
C ASN A 89 -5.65 22.08 -0.07
N VAL A 90 -4.68 21.26 0.34
CA VAL A 90 -4.62 20.77 1.72
C VAL A 90 -3.28 21.13 2.36
N PRO A 91 -3.24 22.10 3.30
CA PRO A 91 -2.00 22.48 4.00
C PRO A 91 -1.31 21.30 4.72
N ILE A 92 -2.03 20.19 4.97
CA ILE A 92 -1.51 18.95 5.58
C ILE A 92 -0.26 18.41 4.86
N GLU A 93 -0.15 18.53 3.53
CA GLU A 93 1.02 17.98 2.81
C GLU A 93 2.24 18.90 2.80
N SER A 94 2.07 20.16 3.22
CA SER A 94 3.12 21.19 3.21
C SER A 94 3.49 21.73 4.60
N ASP A 95 2.64 21.52 5.61
CA ASP A 95 2.82 22.03 6.97
C ASP A 95 2.71 20.89 7.99
N ARG A 96 3.81 20.62 8.69
CA ARG A 96 3.90 19.57 9.71
C ARG A 96 2.96 19.81 10.88
N ALA A 97 2.80 21.06 11.31
CA ALA A 97 1.92 21.38 12.43
C ALA A 97 0.46 21.09 12.06
N VAL A 98 0.05 21.44 10.84
CA VAL A 98 -1.29 21.11 10.34
C VAL A 98 -1.49 19.60 10.24
N ALA A 99 -0.48 18.85 9.77
CA ALA A 99 -0.55 17.39 9.74
C ALA A 99 -0.71 16.78 11.15
N CYS A 100 0.06 17.24 12.14
CA CYS A 100 -0.05 16.77 13.53
C CYS A 100 -1.43 17.09 14.13
N ILE A 101 -2.00 18.27 13.84
CA ILE A 101 -3.35 18.64 14.26
C ILE A 101 -4.39 17.71 13.62
N ALA A 102 -4.27 17.43 12.33
CA ALA A 102 -5.16 16.52 11.62
C ALA A 102 -5.13 15.11 12.22
N ILE A 103 -3.93 14.58 12.52
CA ILE A 103 -3.76 13.28 13.20
C ILE A 103 -4.43 13.29 14.57
N THR A 104 -4.21 14.34 15.36
CA THR A 104 -4.81 14.47 16.70
C THR A 104 -6.33 14.50 16.64
N ASN A 105 -6.91 15.15 15.62
CA ASN A 105 -8.35 15.16 15.42
C ASN A 105 -8.87 13.76 15.03
N LEU A 106 -8.19 13.05 14.11
CA LEU A 106 -8.57 11.69 13.74
C LEU A 106 -8.49 10.71 14.92
N LEU A 107 -7.50 10.85 15.81
CA LEU A 107 -7.43 10.07 17.05
C LEU A 107 -8.69 10.25 17.91
N ARG A 108 -9.14 11.50 18.10
CA ARG A 108 -10.40 11.80 18.83
C ARG A 108 -11.62 11.19 18.15
N ILE A 109 -11.67 11.20 16.81
CA ILE A 109 -12.77 10.60 16.05
C ILE A 109 -12.79 9.08 16.24
N ILE A 110 -11.62 8.42 16.24
CA ILE A 110 -11.52 6.99 16.53
C ILE A 110 -12.01 6.69 17.96
N ASP A 111 -11.69 7.55 18.94
CA ASP A 111 -12.20 7.40 20.30
C ASP A 111 -13.73 7.54 20.39
N VAL A 112 -14.33 8.42 19.58
CA VAL A 112 -15.79 8.50 19.44
C VAL A 112 -16.34 7.23 18.78
N ALA A 113 -15.75 6.80 17.66
CA ALA A 113 -16.15 5.61 16.93
C ALA A 113 -16.09 4.34 17.80
N SER A 114 -15.07 4.22 18.65
CA SER A 114 -14.90 3.08 19.57
C SER A 114 -16.02 2.94 20.59
N ARG A 115 -16.70 4.04 20.92
CA ARG A 115 -17.83 4.08 21.86
C ARG A 115 -19.18 3.95 21.17
N SER A 116 -19.28 4.34 19.90
CA SER A 116 -20.56 4.41 19.17
C SER A 116 -20.78 3.30 18.16
N ILE A 117 -19.72 2.72 17.58
CA ILE A 117 -19.79 1.64 16.59
C ILE A 117 -19.37 0.33 17.25
N THR A 118 -20.36 -0.48 17.62
CA THR A 118 -20.15 -1.78 18.30
C THR A 118 -20.28 -2.98 17.37
N ASN A 119 -20.93 -2.81 16.21
CA ASN A 119 -21.12 -3.88 15.24
C ASN A 119 -20.02 -3.84 14.16
N PRO A 120 -19.09 -4.83 14.12
CA PRO A 120 -18.08 -4.92 13.07
C PRO A 120 -18.69 -5.10 11.67
N ASP A 121 -19.88 -5.72 11.60
CA ASP A 121 -20.59 -6.04 10.37
C ASP A 121 -21.51 -4.89 9.92
N LYS A 122 -21.43 -3.70 10.55
CA LYS A 122 -22.20 -2.53 10.12
C LYS A 122 -21.94 -2.25 8.63
N PRO A 123 -22.97 -2.24 7.77
CA PRO A 123 -22.78 -2.00 6.33
C PRO A 123 -22.17 -0.62 6.06
N VAL A 124 -21.27 -0.58 5.08
CA VAL A 124 -20.69 0.64 4.52
C VAL A 124 -20.94 0.64 3.02
N SER A 125 -21.53 1.72 2.52
CA SER A 125 -21.74 1.95 1.08
C SER A 125 -20.53 2.67 0.50
N LEU A 126 -20.01 2.16 -0.60
CA LEU A 126 -18.84 2.67 -1.30
C LEU A 126 -19.23 3.13 -2.70
N MET A 127 -18.52 4.15 -3.20
CA MET A 127 -18.47 4.52 -4.60
C MET A 127 -17.01 4.52 -5.03
N CYS A 128 -16.69 3.78 -6.10
CA CYS A 128 -15.32 3.54 -6.51
C CYS A 128 -15.13 3.83 -8.00
N THR A 129 -14.12 4.64 -8.33
CA THR A 129 -13.66 4.81 -9.70
C THR A 129 -12.75 3.62 -10.06
N VAL A 130 -13.28 2.63 -10.77
CA VAL A 130 -12.52 1.41 -11.16
C VAL A 130 -11.83 1.58 -12.52
N ASP A 131 -12.46 2.30 -13.44
CA ASP A 131 -11.97 2.57 -14.79
C ASP A 131 -12.16 4.07 -15.07
N PRO A 132 -11.10 4.83 -15.40
CA PRO A 132 -11.21 6.28 -15.62
C PRO A 132 -12.09 6.65 -16.82
N SER A 133 -12.45 5.68 -17.68
CA SER A 133 -13.32 5.87 -18.83
C SER A 133 -14.78 5.50 -18.58
N ARG A 134 -15.14 5.09 -17.35
CA ARG A 134 -16.48 4.61 -16.99
C ARG A 134 -17.03 5.34 -15.78
N ASP A 135 -18.33 5.18 -15.59
CA ASP A 135 -19.01 5.62 -14.38
C ASP A 135 -18.47 4.88 -13.15
N ASP A 136 -18.54 5.55 -12.00
CA ASP A 136 -18.18 4.96 -10.72
C ASP A 136 -19.07 3.75 -10.39
N VAL A 137 -18.47 2.77 -9.70
CA VAL A 137 -19.12 1.51 -9.35
C VAL A 137 -19.57 1.55 -7.89
N PRO A 138 -20.87 1.37 -7.59
CA PRO A 138 -21.34 1.23 -6.23
C PRO A 138 -20.93 -0.14 -5.67
N MET A 139 -20.43 -0.16 -4.43
CA MET A 139 -20.03 -1.38 -3.73
C MET A 139 -20.55 -1.38 -2.28
N THR A 140 -20.62 -2.56 -1.68
CA THR A 140 -20.94 -2.73 -0.25
C THR A 140 -19.78 -3.38 0.49
N SER A 141 -19.55 -2.93 1.71
CA SER A 141 -18.55 -3.48 2.63
C SER A 141 -19.07 -3.44 4.07
N THR A 142 -18.20 -3.74 5.03
CA THR A 142 -18.49 -3.65 6.47
C THR A 142 -17.52 -2.71 7.17
N TYR A 143 -17.94 -2.15 8.30
CA TYR A 143 -17.11 -1.24 9.09
C TYR A 143 -15.75 -1.84 9.45
N ALA A 144 -15.73 -3.09 9.93
CA ALA A 144 -14.47 -3.75 10.29
C ALA A 144 -13.54 -3.93 9.08
N ARG A 145 -14.10 -4.25 7.91
CA ARG A 145 -13.34 -4.43 6.67
C ARG A 145 -12.76 -3.10 6.16
N GLU A 146 -13.52 -2.01 6.24
CA GLU A 146 -13.06 -0.69 5.81
C GLU A 146 -12.07 -0.06 6.80
N LEU A 147 -12.29 -0.24 8.11
CA LEU A 147 -11.32 0.21 9.11
C LEU A 147 -9.97 -0.51 8.93
N TRP A 148 -9.99 -1.83 8.75
CA TRP A 148 -8.79 -2.60 8.42
C TRP A 148 -8.14 -2.14 7.11
N PHE A 149 -8.94 -1.83 6.07
CA PHE A 149 -8.43 -1.37 4.79
C PHE A 149 -7.67 -0.04 4.90
N VAL A 150 -8.26 0.97 5.55
CA VAL A 150 -7.58 2.27 5.69
C VAL A 150 -6.32 2.16 6.55
N GLN A 151 -6.29 1.25 7.53
CA GLN A 151 -5.07 0.95 8.29
C GLN A 151 -3.99 0.31 7.41
N HIS A 152 -4.36 -0.70 6.62
CA HIS A 152 -3.44 -1.36 5.70
C HIS A 152 -2.89 -0.39 4.64
N HIS A 153 -3.73 0.49 4.10
CA HIS A 153 -3.34 1.54 3.17
C HIS A 153 -2.41 2.57 3.83
N ALA A 154 -2.68 2.95 5.07
CA ALA A 154 -1.81 3.83 5.84
C ALA A 154 -0.44 3.19 6.13
N ILE A 155 -0.39 1.89 6.43
CA ILE A 155 0.88 1.13 6.58
C ILE A 155 1.65 1.10 5.25
N HIS A 156 0.98 0.90 4.13
CA HIS A 156 1.61 0.97 2.80
C HIS A 156 2.28 2.34 2.57
N HIS A 157 1.60 3.44 2.93
CA HIS A 157 2.20 4.77 2.85
C HIS A 157 3.33 5.01 3.85
N ALA A 158 3.23 4.44 5.06
CA ALA A 158 4.34 4.46 6.01
C ALA A 158 5.58 3.72 5.45
N ALA A 159 5.41 2.61 4.70
CA ALA A 159 6.52 1.93 4.04
C ALA A 159 7.20 2.79 2.95
N LEU A 160 6.41 3.51 2.14
CA LEU A 160 6.95 4.47 1.16
C LEU A 160 7.70 5.61 1.85
N ILE A 161 7.12 6.16 2.91
CA ILE A 161 7.78 7.21 3.71
C ILE A 161 9.08 6.69 4.32
N ARG A 162 9.13 5.45 4.82
CA ARG A 162 10.37 4.84 5.31
C ARG A 162 11.45 4.86 4.23
N ALA A 163 11.13 4.47 3.00
CA ALA A 163 12.09 4.50 1.89
C ALA A 163 12.60 5.92 1.61
N ILE A 164 11.71 6.93 1.67
CA ILE A 164 12.06 8.35 1.53
C ILE A 164 12.97 8.82 2.68
N CYS A 165 12.64 8.48 3.92
CA CYS A 165 13.47 8.82 5.08
C CYS A 165 14.87 8.20 4.98
N VAL A 166 14.98 6.96 4.51
CA VAL A 166 16.27 6.30 4.25
C VAL A 166 17.06 7.05 3.17
N GLU A 167 16.42 7.44 2.06
CA GLU A 167 17.04 8.32 1.05
C GLU A 167 17.60 9.61 1.68
N TYR A 168 16.87 10.13 2.66
CA TYR A 168 17.15 11.41 3.30
C TYR A 168 18.17 11.32 4.43
N GLY A 169 18.58 10.11 4.82
CA GLY A 169 19.44 9.88 5.99
C GLY A 169 18.74 10.22 7.31
N CYS A 170 17.40 10.12 7.36
CA CYS A 170 16.62 10.32 8.56
C CYS A 170 16.47 9.01 9.33
N ASP A 171 16.54 9.09 10.66
CA ASP A 171 16.22 7.96 11.53
C ASP A 171 14.72 7.67 11.49
N VAL A 172 14.37 6.39 11.45
CA VAL A 172 13.00 5.89 11.43
C VAL A 172 12.87 4.75 12.42
N PRO A 173 11.79 4.70 13.24
CA PRO A 173 11.54 3.56 14.12
C PRO A 173 11.53 2.24 13.36
N GLU A 174 12.05 1.17 13.98
CA GLU A 174 12.23 -0.13 13.32
C GLU A 174 10.92 -0.72 12.80
N ASP A 175 9.82 -0.52 13.52
CA ASP A 175 8.47 -1.01 13.21
C ASP A 175 7.67 -0.10 12.27
N PHE A 176 8.14 1.13 11.99
CA PHE A 176 7.41 2.09 11.15
C PHE A 176 7.33 1.60 9.70
N GLY A 177 6.09 1.50 9.18
CA GLY A 177 5.83 1.01 7.83
C GLY A 177 5.99 -0.51 7.67
N VAL A 178 6.14 -1.25 8.76
CA VAL A 178 6.18 -2.72 8.74
C VAL A 178 4.79 -3.28 9.02
N ALA A 179 4.32 -4.19 8.17
CA ALA A 179 3.03 -4.82 8.35
C ALA A 179 3.01 -5.67 9.65
N PRO A 180 1.92 -5.66 10.43
CA PRO A 180 1.82 -6.46 11.66
C PRO A 180 2.03 -7.97 11.44
N SER A 181 1.65 -8.48 10.27
CA SER A 181 1.90 -9.88 9.89
C SER A 181 3.40 -10.20 9.75
N THR A 182 4.19 -9.23 9.27
CA THR A 182 5.65 -9.38 9.13
C THR A 182 6.31 -9.39 10.50
N LEU A 183 5.91 -8.47 11.40
CA LEU A 183 6.41 -8.45 12.78
C LEU A 183 6.07 -9.75 13.52
N LYS A 184 4.86 -10.27 13.32
CA LYS A 184 4.45 -11.55 13.90
C LYS A 184 5.29 -12.72 13.39
N ALA A 185 5.69 -12.71 12.12
CA ALA A 185 6.53 -13.75 11.54
C ALA A 185 7.98 -13.67 12.06
N SER A 186 8.53 -12.48 12.29
CA SER A 186 9.87 -12.30 12.85
C SER A 186 9.97 -12.63 14.35
N ASP A 187 8.87 -12.51 15.09
CA ASP A 187 8.78 -12.89 16.52
C ASP A 187 8.57 -14.40 16.72
N SER A 188 8.31 -15.15 15.65
CA SER A 188 8.20 -16.60 15.72
C SER A 188 9.60 -17.20 15.87
N PRO A 189 9.86 -18.11 16.82
CA PRO A 189 11.16 -18.76 16.93
C PRO A 189 11.52 -19.38 15.58
N VAL A 190 12.68 -19.02 15.04
CA VAL A 190 13.29 -19.80 13.97
C VAL A 190 13.55 -21.17 14.59
N GLU A 191 12.77 -22.17 14.24
CA GLU A 191 13.13 -23.55 14.53
C GLU A 191 14.48 -23.77 13.82
N ASP A 192 15.55 -23.90 14.60
CA ASP A 192 16.88 -24.29 14.13
C ASP A 192 16.78 -25.70 13.53
N ASP A 193 16.38 -25.78 12.27
CA ASP A 193 16.34 -26.99 11.47
C ASP A 193 17.75 -27.33 10.93
N ASP A 194 18.76 -27.25 11.80
CA ASP A 194 20.15 -27.65 11.50
C ASP A 194 20.29 -29.19 11.39
N ALA A 195 19.26 -29.94 11.79
CA ALA A 195 19.22 -31.39 11.70
C ALA A 195 18.93 -31.94 10.28
N THR A 196 18.54 -31.10 9.32
CA THR A 196 18.04 -31.58 8.02
C THR A 196 19.10 -31.59 6.91
N ILE A 197 20.29 -31.01 7.14
CA ILE A 197 21.37 -30.96 6.15
C ILE A 197 22.22 -32.24 6.15
N GLU A 198 22.52 -32.83 7.32
CA GLU A 198 23.33 -34.06 7.38
C GLU A 198 22.59 -35.30 6.84
N GLN A 199 21.25 -35.36 6.95
CA GLN A 199 20.46 -36.48 6.42
C GLN A 199 20.25 -36.44 4.89
N ARG A 200 20.38 -35.26 4.26
CA ARG A 200 20.36 -35.15 2.78
C ARG A 200 21.70 -35.52 2.14
N GLN A 201 22.80 -35.33 2.84
CA GLN A 201 24.14 -35.67 2.32
C GLN A 201 24.42 -37.18 2.38
N SER A 202 23.89 -37.90 3.37
CA SER A 202 24.00 -39.37 3.43
C SER A 202 23.16 -40.07 2.35
N ALA A 203 21.95 -39.58 2.07
CA ALA A 203 21.07 -40.14 1.03
C ALA A 203 21.60 -39.96 -0.40
N THR A 204 22.49 -38.98 -0.63
CA THR A 204 23.07 -38.71 -1.97
C THR A 204 24.33 -39.56 -2.25
N GLN A 205 24.99 -40.07 -1.20
CA GLN A 205 26.16 -40.96 -1.35
C GLN A 205 25.77 -42.44 -1.53
N GLU A 206 24.62 -42.89 -1.02
CA GLU A 206 24.13 -44.25 -1.26
C GLU A 206 23.52 -44.45 -2.66
N SER A 207 23.02 -43.40 -3.33
CA SER A 207 22.48 -43.55 -4.70
C SER A 207 23.54 -43.53 -5.80
N THR A 208 24.72 -42.94 -5.55
CA THR A 208 25.81 -42.81 -6.53
C THR A 208 26.73 -44.02 -6.62
N SER A 209 26.54 -45.05 -5.79
CA SER A 209 27.32 -46.28 -5.81
C SER A 209 26.67 -47.45 -6.57
N GLN A 210 25.45 -47.30 -7.09
CA GLN A 210 24.75 -48.35 -7.87
C GLN A 210 24.67 -48.13 -9.39
N GLU A 211 25.07 -46.97 -9.93
CA GLU A 211 25.00 -46.69 -11.39
C GLU A 211 26.32 -46.86 -12.16
N SER A 212 27.44 -47.27 -11.52
CA SER A 212 28.75 -47.38 -12.20
C SER A 212 29.03 -48.73 -12.87
N HIS A 213 28.06 -49.63 -12.99
CA HIS A 213 28.21 -50.92 -13.70
C HIS A 213 27.19 -51.08 -14.82
N GLY A 214 27.36 -50.32 -15.90
CA GLY A 214 26.57 -50.52 -17.11
C GLY A 214 27.06 -49.66 -18.27
N GLN A 215 27.62 -50.33 -19.28
CA GLN A 215 27.74 -49.86 -20.67
C GLN A 215 28.92 -48.95 -21.02
N SER A 216 30.09 -49.59 -21.17
CA SER A 216 31.03 -49.22 -22.22
C SER A 216 30.83 -50.17 -23.40
N GLN A 217 30.27 -49.66 -24.51
CA GLN A 217 30.45 -50.14 -25.90
C GLN A 217 29.44 -49.43 -26.81
N GLN A 218 29.88 -48.40 -27.55
CA GLN A 218 29.96 -48.42 -29.02
C GLN A 218 30.24 -47.02 -29.58
N ALA A 219 31.11 -47.03 -30.57
CA ALA A 219 31.71 -45.89 -31.22
C ALA A 219 30.94 -45.44 -32.47
N SER A 220 31.27 -44.22 -32.89
CA SER A 220 31.43 -43.75 -34.28
C SER A 220 30.22 -43.66 -35.23
N ASN A 221 29.84 -42.43 -35.58
CA ASN A 221 29.97 -41.85 -36.94
C ASN A 221 29.55 -40.36 -36.86
N LYS A 222 30.39 -39.41 -37.32
CA LYS A 222 30.33 -38.72 -38.64
C LYS A 222 28.94 -38.14 -38.95
N SER A 223 28.75 -36.93 -39.49
CA SER A 223 29.59 -35.77 -39.81
C SER A 223 28.62 -34.70 -40.35
N SER A 224 29.07 -33.45 -40.34
CA SER A 224 28.79 -32.41 -41.36
C SER A 224 27.47 -31.62 -41.32
N ASP A 225 27.67 -30.36 -41.76
CA ASP A 225 26.76 -29.41 -42.40
C ASP A 225 25.87 -28.53 -41.52
N ASN A 226 25.60 -27.27 -41.84
CA ASN A 226 26.32 -26.18 -42.54
C ASN A 226 25.48 -24.91 -42.28
N GLU A 227 26.11 -23.73 -42.36
CA GLU A 227 25.54 -22.42 -42.80
C GLU A 227 24.26 -21.84 -42.13
N GLN A 228 24.37 -20.71 -41.42
CA GLN A 228 24.42 -19.31 -41.89
C GLN A 228 23.05 -18.62 -42.10
N VAL A 229 22.86 -17.53 -41.33
CA VAL A 229 22.44 -16.17 -41.77
C VAL A 229 21.06 -16.01 -42.43
N ASN A 230 20.17 -15.19 -41.85
CA ASN A 230 19.99 -13.79 -42.29
C ASN A 230 19.02 -12.96 -41.41
N MET A 231 19.36 -11.68 -41.29
CA MET A 231 18.53 -10.59 -40.80
C MET A 231 17.46 -10.21 -41.83
N MET A 232 16.36 -9.57 -41.40
CA MET A 232 15.84 -8.38 -42.12
C MET A 232 14.83 -7.60 -41.27
N SER A 233 15.21 -6.35 -41.04
CA SER A 233 14.41 -5.19 -40.66
C SER A 233 13.37 -4.81 -41.72
N GLY A 234 12.25 -4.23 -41.31
CA GLY A 234 11.30 -3.57 -42.21
C GLY A 234 10.47 -2.52 -41.47
N SER A 235 10.92 -1.27 -41.54
CA SER A 235 10.18 -0.07 -41.18
C SER A 235 9.25 0.36 -42.32
N SER A 236 8.10 0.96 -42.00
CA SER A 236 7.36 1.82 -42.92
C SER A 236 6.60 2.90 -42.15
N GLU A 237 7.02 4.15 -42.34
CA GLU A 237 6.31 5.39 -42.01
C GLU A 237 5.36 5.82 -43.16
N ILE A 238 4.67 6.96 -42.94
CA ILE A 238 3.98 7.89 -43.87
C ILE A 238 2.44 7.63 -43.94
N ASN A 239 1.48 8.56 -43.74
CA ASN A 239 1.35 10.02 -43.92
C ASN A 239 0.18 10.58 -43.03
N SER A 240 0.29 11.73 -42.36
CA SER A 240 -0.25 13.08 -42.66
C SER A 240 -1.76 13.23 -42.97
N SER A 241 -2.48 14.05 -42.19
CA SER A 241 -3.25 15.23 -42.68
C SER A 241 -3.98 16.00 -41.56
N ASP A 242 -3.60 17.28 -41.43
CA ASP A 242 -4.27 18.52 -41.02
C ASP A 242 -5.76 18.57 -40.58
N GLY A 243 -6.04 19.51 -39.67
CA GLY A 243 -7.36 20.13 -39.50
C GLY A 243 -7.59 20.85 -38.15
N GLU A 244 -7.10 22.09 -38.03
CA GLU A 244 -7.59 23.08 -37.04
C GLU A 244 -9.03 23.55 -37.38
N ASP A 245 -9.92 23.72 -36.40
CA ASP A 245 -10.65 25.00 -36.16
C ASP A 245 -11.56 24.99 -34.91
N VAL A 246 -11.18 25.83 -33.94
CA VAL A 246 -11.93 26.82 -33.12
C VAL A 246 -13.49 26.75 -33.08
N LYS A 247 -14.09 26.65 -31.87
CA LYS A 247 -14.91 27.72 -31.22
C LYS A 247 -15.60 27.35 -29.89
N ALA A 248 -15.67 28.38 -29.05
CA ALA A 248 -16.23 28.48 -27.72
C ALA A 248 -17.76 28.67 -27.64
N LYS A 249 -18.26 28.60 -26.39
CA LYS A 249 -19.52 29.12 -25.80
C LYS A 249 -20.80 28.28 -25.96
N LEU A 250 -21.23 27.66 -24.85
CA LEU A 250 -22.23 28.20 -23.92
C LEU A 250 -22.08 27.54 -22.54
#